data_AF-K9ZWL4-F1
#
_entry.id   AF-K9ZWL4-F1
#
_cell.length_a   1.000
_cell.length_b   1.000
_cell.length_c   1.000
_cell.angle_alpha   90.00
_cell.angle_beta   90.00
_cell.angle_gamma   90.00
#
_symmetry.space_group_name_H-M   'P 1'
#
loop_
_entity.id
_entity.type
_entity.pdbx_description
1 polymer ?
#
loop_
_entity_poly.entity_id
_entity_poly.type
_entity_poly.pdbx_seq_one_letter_code
_entity_poly.pdbx_strand_id
1 'polypeptide(L)' 'MLQLDDLPYPVRLHVRQHGRAFAWWMYNAKQLRRTLTDPDPLVVFEVIGVEVAGVIVPVSMVRGV' A
#
# COMPACT_ATOMS: atom_id res chain seq x y z
N MET A 1 11.17 5.96 9.09
CA MET A 1 9.72 6.01 8.84
C MET A 1 9.52 6.87 7.60
N LEU A 2 8.84 6.36 6.57
CA LEU A 2 8.66 7.04 5.28
C LEU A 2 7.37 7.87 5.30
N GLN A 3 7.40 9.11 4.84
CA GLN A 3 6.19 9.93 4.72
C GLN A 3 5.42 9.51 3.46
N LEU A 4 4.11 9.25 3.56
CA LEU A 4 3.29 8.77 2.45
C LEU A 4 3.32 9.72 1.24
N ASP A 5 3.24 11.03 1.48
CA ASP A 5 3.22 12.04 0.41
C ASP A 5 4.58 12.21 -0.30
N ASP A 6 5.68 11.74 0.31
CA ASP A 6 7.05 11.83 -0.23
C ASP A 6 7.51 10.54 -0.93
N LEU A 7 6.63 9.53 -1.05
CA LEU A 7 6.98 8.29 -1.74
C LEU A 7 7.17 8.53 -3.26
N PRO A 8 8.11 7.82 -3.91
CA PRO A 8 8.37 7.98 -5.33
C PRO A 8 7.29 7.27 -6.16
N TYR A 9 6.14 7.92 -6.32
CA TYR A 9 5.03 7.40 -7.13
C TYR A 9 5.43 7.21 -8.61
N PRO A 10 4.89 6.19 -9.31
CA PRO A 10 3.97 5.18 -8.78
C PRO A 10 4.67 4.14 -7.91
N VAL A 11 3.98 3.66 -6.87
CA VAL A 11 4.44 2.59 -5.97
C VAL A 11 3.62 1.33 -6.16
N ARG A 12 4.17 0.14 -5.85
CA ARG A 12 3.40 -1.12 -5.85
C ARG A 12 2.91 -1.43 -4.44
N LEU A 13 1.61 -1.51 -4.24
CA LEU A 13 1.00 -2.01 -3.01
C LEU A 13 0.91 -3.53 -3.07
N HIS A 14 1.54 -4.22 -2.13
CA HIS A 14 1.47 -5.67 -1.97
C HIS A 14 0.37 -6.04 -0.98
N VAL A 15 -0.55 -6.90 -1.39
CA VAL A 15 -1.72 -7.31 -0.61
C VAL A 15 -1.87 -8.83 -0.59
N ARG A 16 -2.52 -9.37 0.43
CA ARG A 16 -2.91 -10.77 0.55
C ARG A 16 -4.43 -10.88 0.54
N GLN A 17 -4.97 -11.68 -0.35
CA GLN A 17 -6.40 -11.97 -0.42
C GLN A 17 -6.60 -13.48 -0.53
N HIS A 18 -7.40 -14.06 0.37
CA HIS A 18 -7.64 -15.51 0.45
C HIS A 18 -6.35 -16.36 0.41
N GLY A 19 -5.30 -15.93 1.13
CA GLY A 19 -4.01 -16.62 1.19
C GLY A 19 -3.10 -16.43 -0.03
N ARG A 20 -3.54 -15.70 -1.05
CA ARG A 20 -2.75 -15.40 -2.26
C ARG A 20 -2.22 -13.97 -2.24
N ALA A 21 -0.99 -13.78 -2.69
CA ALA A 21 -0.36 -12.47 -2.78
C ALA A 21 -0.63 -11.83 -4.15
N PHE A 22 -0.96 -10.54 -4.13
CA PHE A 22 -1.18 -9.71 -5.31
C PHE A 22 -0.45 -8.38 -5.14
N ALA A 23 -0.21 -7.69 -6.26
CA ALA A 23 0.36 -6.35 -6.24
C ALA A 23 -0.44 -5.42 -7.16
N TRP A 24 -0.71 -4.20 -6.68
CA TRP A 24 -1.44 -3.17 -7.41
C TRP A 24 -0.60 -1.89 -7.51
N TRP A 25 -0.67 -1.21 -8.65
CA TRP A 25 -0.03 0.09 -8.80
C TRP A 25 -0.86 1.20 -8.14
N MET A 26 -0.20 2.01 -7.33
CA MET A 26 -0.74 3.24 -6.76
C MET A 26 -0.01 4.41 -7.38
N TYR A 27 -0.76 5.34 -7.98
CA TYR A 27 -0.19 6.43 -8.77
C TYR A 27 -0.07 7.75 -8.00
N ASN A 28 -0.68 7.84 -6.82
CA ASN A 28 -0.57 9.01 -5.95
C ASN A 28 -0.88 8.68 -4.49
N ALA A 29 -0.53 9.63 -3.62
CA ALA A 29 -0.77 9.59 -2.18
C ALA A 29 -2.24 9.39 -1.81
N LYS A 30 -3.15 10.03 -2.53
CA LYS A 30 -4.59 9.94 -2.25
C LYS A 30 -5.14 8.52 -2.45
N GLN A 31 -4.73 7.84 -3.53
CA GLN A 31 -5.11 6.46 -3.80
C GLN A 31 -4.61 5.53 -2.71
N LEU A 32 -3.31 5.63 -2.39
CA LEU A 32 -2.69 4.80 -1.37
C LEU A 32 -3.35 5.02 0.00
N ARG A 33 -3.53 6.28 0.41
CA ARG A 33 -4.18 6.62 1.69
C ARG A 33 -5.58 6.00 1.76
N ARG A 34 -6.41 6.19 0.72
CA ARG A 34 -7.75 5.61 0.68
C ARG A 34 -7.72 4.08 0.83
N THR A 35 -6.85 3.39 0.11
CA THR A 35 -6.73 1.92 0.21
C THR A 35 -6.30 1.45 1.61
N LEU A 36 -5.47 2.22 2.30
CA LEU A 36 -4.97 1.87 3.63
C LEU A 36 -5.93 2.21 4.76
N THR A 37 -6.71 3.29 4.64
CA THR A 37 -7.58 3.80 5.72
C THR A 37 -9.05 3.44 5.54
N ASP A 38 -9.49 3.22 4.31
CA ASP A 38 -10.87 2.98 3.93
C ASP A 38 -10.96 1.76 2.99
N PRO A 39 -10.63 0.56 3.50
CA PRO A 39 -10.74 -0.66 2.72
C PRO A 39 -12.21 -0.88 2.35
N ASP A 40 -12.49 -0.97 1.05
CA ASP A 40 -13.82 -1.28 0.54
C ASP A 40 -14.32 -2.58 1.22
N PRO A 41 -15.46 -2.56 1.93
CA PRO A 41 -15.94 -3.72 2.68
C PRO A 41 -16.21 -4.94 1.80
N LEU A 42 -16.34 -4.77 0.48
CA LEU A 42 -16.51 -5.86 -0.48
C LEU A 42 -15.20 -6.53 -0.88
N VAL A 43 -14.04 -5.90 -0.61
CA VAL A 43 -12.74 -6.41 -0.98
C VAL A 43 -11.93 -6.72 0.28
N VAL A 44 -12.04 -7.96 0.76
CA VAL A 44 -11.29 -8.42 1.94
C VAL A 44 -9.85 -8.75 1.52
N PHE A 45 -8.93 -7.82 1.74
CA PHE A 45 -7.49 -8.05 1.60
C PHE A 45 -6.72 -7.50 2.81
N GLU A 46 -5.60 -8.14 3.12
CA GLU A 46 -4.60 -7.67 4.07
C GLU A 46 -3.51 -6.93 3.29
N VAL A 47 -3.12 -5.73 3.72
CA VAL A 47 -1.99 -5.03 3.12
C VAL A 47 -0.70 -5.52 3.76
N ILE A 48 0.20 -6.07 2.95
CA ILE A 48 1.47 -6.68 3.40
C ILE A 48 2.61 -5.64 3.37
N GLY A 49 2.58 -4.71 2.41
CA GLY A 49 3.61 -3.69 2.30
C GLY A 49 3.51 -2.85 1.05
N VAL A 50 4.36 -1.83 0.97
CA VAL A 50 4.51 -0.96 -0.20
C VAL A 50 5.91 -1.19 -0.78
N GLU A 51 6.02 -1.42 -2.07
CA GLU A 51 7.31 -1.50 -2.76
C GLU A 51 7.80 -0.11 -3.12
N VAL A 52 8.96 0.25 -2.56
CA VAL A 52 9.64 1.51 -2.79
C VAL A 52 11.03 1.19 -3.35
N ALA A 53 11.31 1.64 -4.57
CA ALA A 53 12.59 1.39 -5.25
C ALA A 53 13.01 -0.11 -5.26
N GLY A 54 12.05 -1.03 -5.44
CA GLY A 54 12.29 -2.47 -5.47
C GLY A 54 12.34 -3.16 -4.10
N VAL A 55 12.15 -2.42 -3.00
CA VAL A 55 12.13 -2.96 -1.64
C VAL A 55 10.71 -2.90 -1.07
N ILE A 56 10.20 -4.03 -0.58
CA ILE A 56 8.91 -4.08 0.11
C ILE A 56 9.08 -3.61 1.55
N VAL A 57 8.52 -2.45 1.86
CA VAL A 57 8.48 -1.90 3.21
C VAL A 57 7.14 -2.21 3.87
N PRO A 58 7.11 -2.66 5.14
CA PRO A 58 5.87 -2.85 5.88
C PRO A 58 5.08 -1.53 5.99
N VAL A 59 3.75 -1.61 5.94
CA VAL A 59 2.88 -0.41 6.05
C VAL A 59 3.09 0.32 7.38
N SER A 60 3.40 -0.40 8.46
CA SER A 60 3.71 0.20 9.78
C SER A 60 4.92 1.14 9.75
N MET A 61 5.76 1.07 8.73
CA MET A 61 6.90 1.97 8.53
C MET A 61 6.56 3.21 7.68
N VAL A 62 5.33 3.31 7.18
CA VAL A 62 4.80 4.43 6.38
C VAL A 62 3.93 5.32 7.28
N ARG A 63 4.27 6.61 7.36
CA ARG A 63 3.59 7.64 8.16
C ARG A 63 2.56 8.40 7.32
N GLY A 64 1.45 8.81 7.93
CA GLY A 64 0.39 9.59 7.25
C GLY A 64 -0.71 8.72 6.63
N VAL A 65 -0.78 7.48 7.11
CA VAL A 65 -1.91 6.54 7.03
C VAL A 65 -2.78 6.78 8.26
#